data_AF-F2LRK9-F1
#
_entry.id   AF-F2LRK9-F1
#
_cell.length_a   1.000
_cell.length_b   1.000
_cell.length_c   1.000
_cell.angle_alpha   90.00
_cell.angle_beta   90.00
_cell.angle_gamma   90.00
#
_symmetry.space_group_name_H-M   'P 1'
#
loop_
_entity.id
_entity.type
_entity.pdbx_description
1 polymer ?
#
loop_
_entity_poly.entity_id
_entity_poly.type
_entity_poly.pdbx_seq_one_letter_code
_entity_poly.pdbx_strand_id
1 'polypeptide(L)'
;MSTTHLSCGHDAEWKDAQIVHICNFSRLHSMAATAIDGKRGEIASLRRAVFESIRISGRKKPQMMDVLTFLEAIFSLTAPCHLDGALQSATLMRSALEQAISSLRDLPELGVLDESSIRILDEAMARLFKNCEENARKMTALIANADREIFALQDMIVKFAS
;
A
#
# COMPACT_ATOMS: atom_id res chain seq x y z
N MET A 1 -27.23 -32.76 -33.65
CA MET A 1 -27.31 -31.64 -32.69
C MET A 1 -26.11 -31.79 -31.76
N SER A 2 -25.06 -31.01 -32.00
CA SER A 2 -23.79 -31.10 -31.25
C SER A 2 -23.21 -29.69 -31.13
N THR A 3 -23.54 -29.02 -30.02
CA THR A 3 -22.98 -27.72 -29.64
C THR A 3 -22.91 -27.66 -28.11
N THR A 4 -22.01 -28.45 -27.53
CA THR A 4 -21.76 -28.43 -26.07
C THR A 4 -20.27 -28.36 -25.71
N HIS A 5 -19.36 -28.34 -26.68
CA HIS A 5 -17.91 -28.34 -26.43
C HIS A 5 -17.22 -26.96 -26.54
N LEU A 6 -17.89 -25.93 -27.05
CA LEU A 6 -17.30 -24.60 -27.25
C LEU A 6 -17.42 -23.66 -26.03
N SER A 7 -18.36 -23.91 -25.11
CA SER A 7 -18.60 -23.04 -23.93
C SER A 7 -17.57 -23.26 -22.81
N CYS A 8 -17.18 -24.51 -22.58
CA CYS A 8 -16.32 -24.89 -21.44
C CYS A 8 -14.90 -24.29 -21.53
N GLY A 9 -14.35 -24.15 -22.75
CA GLY A 9 -13.04 -23.52 -22.94
C GLY A 9 -13.03 -22.03 -22.63
N HIS A 10 -14.11 -21.32 -22.96
CA HIS A 10 -14.21 -19.87 -22.75
C HIS A 10 -14.36 -19.50 -21.26
N ASP A 11 -15.07 -20.34 -20.51
CA ASP A 11 -15.34 -20.15 -19.09
C ASP A 11 -14.08 -20.34 -18.23
N ALA A 12 -13.30 -21.39 -18.52
CA ALA A 12 -12.00 -21.65 -17.90
C ALA A 12 -10.99 -20.53 -18.22
N GLU A 13 -10.93 -20.07 -19.48
CA GLU A 13 -10.07 -18.97 -19.90
C GLU A 13 -10.41 -17.65 -19.18
N TRP A 14 -11.70 -17.34 -19.01
CA TRP A 14 -12.14 -16.15 -18.27
C TRP A 14 -11.69 -16.21 -16.81
N LYS A 15 -11.94 -17.34 -16.14
CA LYS A 15 -11.62 -17.53 -14.71
C LYS A 15 -10.10 -17.42 -14.48
N ASP A 16 -9.31 -18.06 -15.34
CA ASP A 16 -7.86 -17.96 -15.28
C ASP A 16 -7.38 -16.52 -15.51
N ALA A 17 -7.97 -15.80 -16.46
CA ALA A 17 -7.66 -14.39 -16.69
C ALA A 17 -7.97 -13.52 -15.45
N GLN A 18 -9.10 -13.74 -14.78
CA GLN A 18 -9.43 -13.03 -13.54
C GLN A 18 -8.44 -13.34 -12.42
N ILE A 19 -8.08 -14.61 -12.23
CA ILE A 19 -7.10 -15.04 -11.23
C ILE A 19 -5.73 -14.39 -11.49
N VAL A 20 -5.27 -14.40 -12.75
CA VAL A 20 -4.02 -13.73 -13.15
C VAL A 20 -4.07 -12.24 -12.82
N HIS A 21 -5.20 -11.58 -13.10
CA HIS A 21 -5.38 -10.16 -12.80
C HIS A 21 -5.33 -9.88 -11.30
N ILE A 22 -6.00 -10.69 -10.47
CA ILE A 22 -5.94 -10.58 -9.01
C ILE A 22 -4.51 -10.82 -8.50
N CYS A 23 -3.80 -11.81 -9.03
CA CYS A 23 -2.39 -12.08 -8.69
C CYS A 23 -1.50 -10.87 -8.96
N ASN A 24 -1.72 -10.16 -10.08
CA ASN A 24 -0.99 -8.93 -10.39
C ASN A 24 -1.25 -7.83 -9.35
N PHE A 25 -2.51 -7.62 -8.95
CA PHE A 25 -2.84 -6.66 -7.89
C PHE A 25 -2.24 -7.06 -6.55
N SER A 26 -2.26 -8.34 -6.19
CA SER A 26 -1.68 -8.85 -4.95
C SER A 26 -0.17 -8.57 -4.91
N ARG A 27 0.54 -8.85 -6.01
CA ARG A 27 1.97 -8.53 -6.15
C ARG A 27 2.25 -7.03 -5.99
N LEU A 28 1.46 -6.17 -6.63
CA LEU A 28 1.60 -4.71 -6.50
C LEU A 28 1.41 -4.23 -5.06
N HIS A 29 0.38 -4.73 -4.37
CA HIS A 29 0.14 -4.38 -2.96
C HIS A 29 1.25 -4.90 -2.05
N SER A 30 1.82 -6.08 -2.34
CA SER A 30 2.98 -6.60 -1.61
C SER A 30 4.20 -5.69 -1.78
N MET A 31 4.50 -5.26 -3.01
CA MET A 31 5.61 -4.34 -3.27
C MET A 31 5.39 -2.99 -2.57
N ALA A 32 4.18 -2.46 -2.61
CA ALA A 32 3.83 -1.22 -1.93
C ALA A 32 3.98 -1.33 -0.41
N ALA A 33 3.54 -2.44 0.20
CA ALA A 33 3.70 -2.70 1.62
C ALA A 33 5.18 -2.72 2.05
N THR A 34 6.04 -3.42 1.29
CA THR A 34 7.49 -3.42 1.54
C THR A 34 8.10 -2.03 1.40
N ALA A 35 7.69 -1.25 0.38
CA ALA A 35 8.17 0.11 0.21
C ALA A 35 7.76 1.01 1.39
N ILE A 36 6.51 0.93 1.84
CA ILE A 36 5.99 1.67 2.99
C ILE A 36 6.79 1.34 4.26
N ASP A 37 7.03 0.05 4.51
CA ASP A 37 7.80 -0.39 5.69
C ASP A 37 9.26 0.12 5.65
N GLY A 38 9.90 0.06 4.48
CA GLY A 38 11.24 0.63 4.28
C GLY A 38 11.29 2.12 4.55
N LYS A 39 10.32 2.89 4.00
CA LYS A 39 10.22 4.35 4.19
C LYS A 39 9.95 4.71 5.64
N ARG A 40 9.11 3.94 6.33
CA ARG A 40 8.84 4.10 7.76
C ARG A 40 10.12 3.95 8.59
N GLY A 41 10.92 2.91 8.32
CA GLY A 41 12.20 2.68 8.99
C GLY A 41 13.23 3.79 8.73
N GLU A 42 13.27 4.29 7.49
CA GLU A 42 14.15 5.39 7.08
C GLU A 42 13.78 6.70 7.80
N ILE A 43 12.50 7.11 7.76
CA ILE A 43 12.00 8.30 8.46
C ILE A 43 12.31 8.22 9.96
N ALA A 44 12.06 7.08 10.60
CA ALA A 44 12.34 6.90 12.03
C ALA A 44 13.84 7.05 12.37
N SER A 45 14.72 6.61 11.47
CA SER A 45 16.17 6.76 11.62
C SER A 45 16.62 8.20 11.39
N LEU A 46 16.10 8.86 10.36
CA LEU A 46 16.40 10.26 10.06
C LEU A 46 15.92 11.22 11.14
N ARG A 47 14.70 11.05 11.66
CA ARG A 47 14.19 11.85 12.78
C ARG A 47 15.11 11.74 14.01
N ARG A 48 15.60 10.53 14.33
CA ARG A 48 16.59 10.33 15.40
C ARG A 48 17.91 11.05 15.11
N ALA A 49 18.41 10.98 13.88
CA ALA A 49 19.63 11.68 13.47
C ALA A 49 19.49 13.20 13.53
N VAL A 50 18.35 13.76 13.14
CA VAL A 50 18.03 15.20 13.29
C VAL A 50 18.11 15.60 14.76
N PHE A 51 17.48 14.85 15.66
CA PHE A 51 17.54 15.16 17.10
C PHE A 51 18.95 15.12 17.66
N GLU A 52 19.75 14.12 17.30
CA GLU A 52 21.13 14.06 17.77
C GLU A 52 21.96 15.22 17.22
N SER A 53 21.78 15.58 15.94
CA SER A 53 22.46 16.73 15.35
C SER A 53 22.11 18.04 16.06
N ILE A 54 20.84 18.27 16.36
CA ILE A 54 20.40 19.46 17.10
C ILE A 54 20.96 19.44 18.52
N ARG A 55 20.97 18.29 19.19
CA ARG A 55 21.52 18.14 20.55
C ARG A 55 23.01 18.50 20.59
N ILE A 56 23.78 18.04 19.61
CA ILE A 56 25.21 18.37 19.49
C ILE A 56 25.39 19.88 19.26
N SER A 57 24.62 20.46 18.34
CA SER A 57 24.67 21.90 18.04
C SER A 57 24.17 22.77 19.19
N GLY A 58 23.21 22.29 19.98
CA GLY A 58 22.65 22.95 21.15
C GLY A 58 23.64 23.09 22.30
N ARG A 59 24.63 22.20 22.41
CA ARG A 59 25.76 22.39 23.35
C ARG A 59 26.54 23.67 23.09
N LYS A 60 26.57 24.14 21.84
CA LYS A 60 27.24 25.38 21.42
C LYS A 60 26.29 26.58 21.35
N LYS A 61 24.99 26.34 21.18
CA LYS A 61 23.96 27.37 20.97
C LYS A 61 22.68 27.02 21.76
N PRO A 62 22.46 27.59 22.96
CA PRO A 62 21.30 27.27 23.81
C PRO A 62 19.94 27.44 23.12
N GLN A 63 19.82 28.38 22.17
CA GLN A 63 18.62 28.62 21.36
C GLN A 63 18.16 27.41 20.53
N MET A 64 19.04 26.44 20.29
CA MET A 64 18.70 25.19 19.57
C MET A 64 17.88 24.23 20.44
N MET A 65 17.85 24.42 21.76
CA MET A 65 17.02 23.59 22.64
C MET A 65 15.53 23.85 22.41
N ASP A 66 15.13 25.08 22.13
CA ASP A 66 13.74 25.42 21.80
C ASP A 66 13.32 24.79 20.45
N VAL A 67 14.25 24.76 19.48
CA VAL A 67 14.05 24.10 18.18
C VAL A 67 13.92 22.59 18.36
N LEU A 68 14.72 21.99 19.24
CA LEU A 68 14.63 20.57 19.58
C LEU A 68 13.25 20.23 20.14
N THR A 69 12.79 20.96 21.16
CA THR A 69 11.48 20.73 21.79
C THR A 69 10.33 20.94 20.79
N PHE A 70 10.43 21.93 19.90
CA PHE A 70 9.43 22.14 18.86
C PHE A 70 9.38 20.98 17.85
N LEU A 71 10.54 20.48 17.41
CA LEU A 71 10.59 19.34 16.49
C LEU A 71 10.15 18.03 17.16
N GLU A 72 10.45 17.83 18.45
CA GLU A 72 9.92 16.72 19.25
C GLU A 72 8.39 16.74 19.30
N ALA A 73 7.80 17.92 19.53
CA ALA A 73 6.35 18.09 19.50
C ALA A 73 5.78 17.80 18.10
N ILE A 74 6.39 18.35 17.03
CA ILE A 74 5.95 18.09 15.66
C ILE A 74 6.03 16.59 15.34
N PHE A 75 7.17 15.93 15.56
CA PHE A 75 7.33 14.53 15.20
C PHE A 75 6.45 13.60 16.02
N SER A 76 6.10 13.99 17.25
CA SER A 76 5.11 13.28 18.07
C SER A 76 3.69 13.42 17.51
N LEU A 77 3.35 14.61 16.98
CA LEU A 77 2.06 14.88 16.34
C LEU A 77 1.95 14.29 14.93
N THR A 78 3.08 14.19 14.20
CA THR A 78 3.18 13.63 12.85
C THR A 78 3.77 12.22 12.84
N ALA A 79 3.58 11.46 13.92
CA ALA A 79 4.03 10.07 14.01
C ALA A 79 3.64 9.27 12.74
N PRO A 80 4.36 8.20 12.37
CA PRO A 80 4.13 7.46 11.13
C PRO A 80 2.80 6.69 11.08
N CYS A 81 1.78 7.09 11.84
CA CYS A 81 0.45 6.51 11.89
C CYS A 81 -0.22 6.43 10.51
N HIS A 82 0.11 7.34 9.60
CA HIS A 82 -0.36 7.28 8.21
C HIS A 82 0.30 6.15 7.41
N LEU A 83 1.58 5.85 7.64
CA LEU A 83 2.27 4.71 7.03
C LEU A 83 1.82 3.39 7.67
N ASP A 84 1.60 3.37 8.99
CA ASP A 84 1.05 2.20 9.69
C ASP A 84 -0.36 1.86 9.19
N GLY A 85 -1.24 2.86 9.05
CA GLY A 85 -2.57 2.68 8.47
C GLY A 85 -2.53 2.22 7.01
N ALA A 86 -1.55 2.70 6.24
CA ALA A 86 -1.34 2.25 4.86
C ALA A 86 -0.89 0.79 4.79
N LEU A 87 0.00 0.37 5.69
CA LEU A 87 0.46 -1.01 5.80
C LEU A 87 -0.68 -1.96 6.20
N GLN A 88 -1.50 -1.55 7.17
CA GLN A 88 -2.69 -2.30 7.55
C GLN A 88 -3.68 -2.42 6.39
N SER A 89 -3.91 -1.32 5.66
CA SER A 89 -4.77 -1.32 4.47
C SER A 89 -4.24 -2.21 3.35
N ALA A 90 -2.92 -2.24 3.13
CA ALA A 90 -2.28 -3.16 2.18
C ALA A 90 -2.47 -4.61 2.57
N THR A 91 -2.33 -4.92 3.86
CA THR A 91 -2.52 -6.27 4.40
C THR A 91 -3.97 -6.74 4.22
N LEU A 92 -4.94 -5.90 4.58
CA LEU A 92 -6.37 -6.20 4.42
C LEU A 92 -6.73 -6.41 2.94
N MET A 93 -6.23 -5.57 2.04
CA MET A 93 -6.46 -5.74 0.60
C MET A 93 -5.86 -7.05 0.10
N ARG A 94 -4.66 -7.42 0.54
CA ARG A 94 -4.04 -8.70 0.17
C ARG A 94 -4.90 -9.88 0.62
N SER A 95 -5.39 -9.88 1.85
CA SER A 95 -6.30 -10.94 2.34
C SER A 95 -7.59 -11.01 1.54
N ALA A 96 -8.17 -9.86 1.15
CA ALA A 96 -9.35 -9.83 0.29
C ALA A 96 -9.07 -10.42 -1.11
N LEU A 97 -7.88 -10.15 -1.68
CA LEU A 97 -7.46 -10.70 -2.97
C LEU A 97 -7.20 -12.21 -2.90
N GLU A 98 -6.58 -12.68 -1.83
CA GLU A 98 -6.38 -14.12 -1.57
C GLU A 98 -7.72 -14.85 -1.44
N GLN A 99 -8.67 -14.25 -0.71
CA GLN A 99 -10.02 -14.78 -0.60
C GLN A 99 -10.73 -14.80 -1.95
N ALA A 100 -10.60 -13.74 -2.76
CA ALA A 100 -11.17 -13.70 -4.11
C ALA A 100 -10.61 -14.80 -5.02
N ILE A 101 -9.30 -15.08 -4.96
CA ILE A 101 -8.69 -16.20 -5.70
C ILE A 101 -9.28 -17.53 -5.24
N SER A 102 -9.40 -17.77 -3.92
CA SER A 102 -9.98 -19.01 -3.40
C SER A 102 -11.42 -19.16 -3.87
N SER A 103 -12.25 -18.13 -3.71
CA SER A 103 -13.65 -18.15 -4.12
C SER A 103 -13.82 -18.36 -5.62
N LEU A 104 -12.96 -17.77 -6.45
CA LEU A 104 -12.97 -18.04 -7.89
C LEU A 104 -12.60 -19.49 -8.19
N ARG A 105 -11.56 -20.05 -7.55
CA ARG A 105 -11.15 -21.45 -7.73
C ARG A 105 -12.26 -22.43 -7.39
N ASP A 106 -12.99 -22.17 -6.31
CA ASP A 106 -14.07 -23.01 -5.81
C ASP A 106 -15.39 -22.83 -6.60
N LEU A 107 -15.47 -21.78 -7.43
CA LEU A 107 -16.65 -21.51 -8.26
C LEU A 107 -16.82 -22.59 -9.35
N PRO A 108 -18.04 -23.16 -9.53
CA PRO A 108 -18.32 -24.03 -10.67
C PRO A 108 -18.13 -23.31 -12.01
N GLU A 109 -17.92 -24.09 -13.07
CA GLU A 109 -17.84 -23.60 -14.47
C GLU A 109 -19.04 -22.69 -14.79
N LEU A 110 -18.82 -21.56 -15.48
CA LEU A 110 -19.86 -20.55 -15.75
C LEU A 110 -21.05 -21.14 -16.52
N GLY A 111 -20.84 -22.15 -17.36
CA GLY A 111 -21.93 -22.90 -18.01
C GLY A 111 -22.93 -23.60 -17.07
N VAL A 112 -22.66 -23.66 -15.76
CA VAL A 112 -23.57 -24.20 -14.72
C VAL A 112 -24.32 -23.08 -13.98
N LEU A 113 -23.88 -21.83 -14.13
CA LEU A 113 -24.45 -20.66 -13.46
C LEU A 113 -25.54 -20.01 -14.32
N ASP A 114 -26.56 -19.45 -13.66
CA ASP A 114 -27.56 -18.64 -14.35
C ASP A 114 -27.00 -17.25 -14.73
N GLU A 115 -27.63 -16.60 -15.70
CA GLU A 115 -27.22 -15.29 -16.23
C GLU A 115 -27.18 -14.20 -15.14
N SER A 116 -28.07 -14.29 -14.14
CA SER A 116 -28.08 -13.37 -13.00
C SER A 116 -26.83 -13.53 -12.14
N SER A 117 -26.40 -14.75 -11.90
CA SER A 117 -25.21 -15.09 -11.10
C SER A 117 -23.93 -14.65 -11.81
N ILE A 118 -23.85 -14.84 -13.13
CA ILE A 118 -22.73 -14.36 -13.95
C ILE A 118 -22.62 -12.85 -13.85
N ARG A 119 -23.72 -12.11 -14.02
CA ARG A 119 -23.73 -10.65 -13.90
C ARG A 119 -23.29 -10.17 -12.51
N ILE A 120 -23.78 -10.80 -11.44
CA ILE A 120 -23.40 -10.45 -10.07
C ILE A 120 -21.88 -10.65 -9.86
N LEU A 121 -21.33 -11.74 -10.38
CA LEU A 121 -19.91 -12.04 -10.31
C LEU A 121 -19.08 -10.99 -11.07
N ASP A 122 -19.47 -10.64 -12.29
CA ASP A 122 -18.79 -9.62 -13.09
C ASP A 122 -18.78 -8.26 -12.37
N GLU A 123 -19.91 -7.85 -11.79
CA GLU A 123 -19.98 -6.61 -11.02
C GLU A 123 -19.10 -6.66 -9.76
N ALA A 124 -19.05 -7.80 -9.07
CA ALA A 124 -18.21 -7.98 -7.89
C ALA A 124 -16.72 -7.88 -8.26
N MET A 125 -16.31 -8.50 -9.35
CA MET A 125 -14.96 -8.43 -9.90
C MET A 125 -14.60 -7.00 -10.33
N ALA A 126 -15.49 -6.32 -11.04
CA ALA A 126 -15.28 -4.93 -11.43
C ALA A 126 -15.11 -4.00 -10.21
N ARG A 127 -15.94 -4.19 -9.16
CA ARG A 127 -15.80 -3.45 -7.89
C ARG A 127 -14.47 -3.76 -7.20
N LEU A 128 -14.04 -5.02 -7.16
CA LEU A 128 -12.77 -5.43 -6.58
C LEU A 128 -11.59 -4.73 -7.28
N PHE A 129 -11.53 -4.77 -8.61
CA PHE A 129 -10.45 -4.15 -9.37
C PHE A 129 -10.42 -2.62 -9.20
N LYS A 130 -11.58 -1.97 -9.27
CA LYS A 130 -11.67 -0.52 -9.01
C LYS A 130 -11.12 -0.16 -7.62
N ASN A 131 -11.49 -0.94 -6.59
CA ASN A 131 -10.99 -0.71 -5.24
C ASN A 131 -9.47 -0.94 -5.14
N CYS A 132 -8.93 -1.94 -5.84
CA CYS A 132 -7.49 -2.17 -5.91
C CYS A 132 -6.74 -1.01 -6.55
N GLU A 133 -7.25 -0.46 -7.66
CA GLU A 133 -6.65 0.68 -8.34
C GLU A 133 -6.70 1.95 -7.49
N GLU A 134 -7.83 2.22 -6.82
CA GLU A 134 -7.96 3.34 -5.89
C GLU A 134 -6.97 3.23 -4.73
N ASN A 135 -6.81 2.02 -4.17
CA ASN A 135 -5.87 1.77 -3.10
C ASN A 135 -4.42 1.94 -3.56
N ALA A 136 -4.07 1.40 -4.74
CA ALA A 136 -2.74 1.56 -5.33
C ALA A 136 -2.38 3.04 -5.57
N ARG A 137 -3.34 3.85 -6.06
CA ARG A 137 -3.15 5.30 -6.21
C ARG A 137 -2.89 6.00 -4.88
N LYS A 138 -3.67 5.67 -3.84
CA LYS A 138 -3.48 6.23 -2.49
C LYS A 138 -2.11 5.84 -1.91
N MET A 139 -1.69 4.59 -2.05
CA MET A 139 -0.37 4.12 -1.62
C MET A 139 0.77 4.83 -2.34
N THR A 140 0.64 5.04 -3.65
CA THR A 140 1.63 5.78 -4.44
C THR A 140 1.79 7.21 -3.93
N ALA A 141 0.68 7.90 -3.66
CA ALA A 141 0.70 9.25 -3.10
C ALA A 141 1.35 9.29 -1.70
N LEU A 142 1.07 8.29 -0.86
CA LEU A 142 1.68 8.17 0.46
C LEU A 142 3.20 7.93 0.39
N ILE A 143 3.67 7.09 -0.53
CA ILE A 143 5.11 6.87 -0.75
C ILE A 143 5.78 8.17 -1.19
N ALA A 144 5.18 8.91 -2.13
CA ALA A 144 5.70 10.20 -2.57
C ALA A 144 5.73 11.26 -1.44
N ASN A 145 4.78 11.22 -0.51
CA ASN A 145 4.81 12.06 0.68
C ASN A 145 5.94 11.66 1.64
N ALA A 146 6.14 10.36 1.84
CA ALA A 146 7.24 9.84 2.65
C ALA A 146 8.60 10.24 2.08
N ASP A 147 8.77 10.19 0.75
CA ASP A 147 9.99 10.66 0.08
C ASP A 147 10.24 12.15 0.35
N ARG A 148 9.20 13.00 0.25
CA ARG A 148 9.33 14.43 0.57
C ARG A 148 9.74 14.67 2.01
N GLU A 149 9.22 13.89 2.95
CA GLU A 149 9.64 13.96 4.35
C GLU A 149 11.10 13.55 4.52
N ILE A 150 11.53 12.46 3.88
CA ILE A 150 12.93 12.01 3.89
C ILE A 150 13.87 13.12 3.39
N PHE A 151 13.56 13.76 2.26
CA PHE A 151 14.35 14.86 1.73
C PHE A 151 14.43 16.03 2.71
N ALA A 152 13.30 16.40 3.35
CA ALA A 152 13.29 17.47 4.34
C ALA A 152 14.13 17.13 5.58
N LEU A 153 14.07 15.89 6.07
CA LEU A 153 14.88 15.44 7.20
C LEU A 153 16.38 15.41 6.87
N GLN A 154 16.75 14.96 5.67
CA GLN A 154 18.13 14.98 5.21
C GLN A 154 18.69 16.42 5.12
N ASP A 155 17.90 17.36 4.58
CA ASP A 155 18.26 18.78 4.55
C ASP A 155 18.43 19.39 5.96
N MET A 156 17.54 19.03 6.90
CA MET A 156 17.67 19.43 8.30
C MET A 156 18.98 18.93 8.92
N ILE A 157 19.38 17.66 8.68
CA ILE A 157 20.65 17.13 9.19
C ILE A 157 21.83 17.96 8.69
N VAL A 158 21.87 18.28 7.39
CA VAL A 158 22.95 19.10 6.82
C VAL A 158 23.01 20.47 7.49
N LYS A 159 21.85 21.13 7.66
CA LYS A 159 21.75 22.46 8.29
C LYS A 159 22.16 22.48 9.75
N PHE A 160 21.89 21.40 10.50
CA PHE A 160 22.24 21.32 11.92
C PHE A 160 23.64 20.77 12.17
N ALA A 161 24.26 20.12 11.18
CA ALA A 161 25.64 19.62 11.26
C ALA A 161 26.69 20.70 10.93
N SER A 162 26.30 21.76 10.20
CA SER A 162 27.10 22.96 9.91
C SER A 162 27.10 23.98 11.05
#